data_AF-A0A0H2XNS0-F1
#
_entry.id   AF-A0A0H2XNS0-F1
#
_cell.length_a   1.000
_cell.length_b   1.000
_cell.length_c   1.000
_cell.angle_alpha   90.00
_cell.angle_beta   90.00
_cell.angle_gamma   90.00
#
_symmetry.space_group_name_H-M   'P 1'
#
loop_
_entity.id
_entity.type
_entity.pdbx_description
1 polymer ?
#
loop_
_entity_poly.entity_id
_entity_poly.type
_entity_poly.pdbx_seq_one_letter_code
_entity_poly.pdbx_strand_id
1 'polypeptide(L)'
;MQPHRDTLPMDDAAVTPVREHYVQGRFDSAIQAAESLLAQHGDHGELLNLAGVCHLKLGNLVAAEACLERAAHAAPRSADIDNNLGVLYQSSGRDADAERAFVRAVSKAPGHGQAHLNLGMLLRSRHRLEEAERAIRIAVEQTPGDHAALNALGLVLKDLGRYDEAEAAYRQALALEPGRAEYRLNLANVLLHRNDWIAGLPLFEARHAPDLNGAFSDAPAVSFPQWQGEPIDGASLLIWPEQGHGDQIQLVRYVKKLRMLGAKRITLVCSAATQRLFATLPEADAVVARDRFDPAACPRHDFWTYVWSIPVNLRESPASIPATLPYLHAPRHAASKWDRLMPKGRLRVGLVWQGNPGHANDRVRSLPGLQTLAPLWDIDGVTFVSLQKGANEADLRAGIGDRFIVNLGNRTTDFADVAAIVARLDLVIGVDTAVMHLSAVLGKPAWILLSNVGTDWRWSGAGTTSVWYPDVVTLFRQAATETDWSGVVARVSQALSAMRAT
;
A
#
# COMPACT_ATOMS: atom_id res chain seq x y z
N MET A 1 -59.52 11.01 -17.39
CA MET A 1 -59.01 12.39 -17.31
C MET A 1 -58.69 12.67 -15.85
N GLN A 2 -57.46 12.44 -15.42
CA GLN A 2 -56.97 12.98 -14.15
C GLN A 2 -56.67 14.47 -14.38
N PRO A 3 -57.02 15.35 -13.44
CA PRO A 3 -56.80 16.77 -13.63
C PRO A 3 -55.30 17.05 -13.70
N HIS A 4 -54.89 17.85 -14.67
CA HIS A 4 -53.59 18.49 -14.72
C HIS A 4 -53.38 19.19 -13.37
N ARG A 5 -52.47 18.67 -12.53
CA ARG A 5 -51.98 19.44 -11.37
C ARG A 5 -51.21 20.61 -11.97
N ASP A 6 -51.74 21.81 -11.82
CA ASP A 6 -51.01 23.04 -12.09
C ASP A 6 -49.75 23.05 -11.23
N THR A 7 -48.61 22.75 -11.84
CA THR A 7 -47.29 22.86 -11.22
C THR A 7 -47.00 24.33 -11.00
N LEU A 8 -47.33 24.84 -9.81
CA LEU A 8 -46.87 26.15 -9.36
C LEU A 8 -45.34 26.16 -9.39
N PRO A 9 -44.70 27.21 -9.95
CA PRO A 9 -43.25 27.34 -9.94
C PRO A 9 -42.76 27.35 -8.49
N MET A 10 -41.82 26.45 -8.17
CA MET A 10 -41.28 26.31 -6.84
C MET A 10 -40.31 27.46 -6.54
N ASP A 11 -40.54 28.16 -5.43
CA ASP A 11 -39.66 29.22 -4.93
C ASP A 11 -38.36 28.63 -4.36
N ASP A 12 -37.23 29.31 -4.54
CA ASP A 12 -35.92 28.89 -4.02
C ASP A 12 -35.94 28.74 -2.48
N ALA A 13 -36.81 29.51 -1.81
CA ALA A 13 -37.08 29.38 -0.37
C ALA A 13 -37.59 27.98 0.03
N ALA A 14 -38.26 27.25 -0.86
CA ALA A 14 -38.81 25.92 -0.57
C ALA A 14 -37.73 24.83 -0.56
N VAL A 15 -36.58 25.03 -1.21
CA VAL A 15 -35.47 24.06 -1.29
C VAL A 15 -34.53 24.18 -0.08
N THR A 16 -34.49 25.35 0.56
CA THR A 16 -33.61 25.67 1.70
C THR A 16 -33.59 24.62 2.81
N PRO A 17 -34.74 24.10 3.31
CA PRO A 17 -34.73 23.09 4.37
C PRO A 17 -34.01 21.80 3.95
N VAL A 18 -34.13 21.40 2.68
CA VAL A 18 -33.44 20.21 2.15
C VAL A 18 -31.92 20.45 2.13
N ARG A 19 -31.47 21.62 1.69
CA ARG A 19 -30.05 22.01 1.71
C ARG A 19 -29.51 22.02 3.15
N GLU A 20 -30.25 22.56 4.10
CA GLU A 20 -29.85 22.60 5.52
C GLU A 20 -29.71 21.20 6.12
N HIS A 21 -30.67 20.32 5.86
CA HIS A 21 -30.57 18.92 6.29
C HIS A 21 -29.34 18.24 5.68
N TYR A 22 -29.06 18.46 4.39
CA TYR A 22 -27.88 17.93 3.71
C TYR A 22 -26.57 18.44 4.32
N VAL A 23 -26.43 19.77 4.49
CA VAL A 23 -25.23 20.40 5.06
C VAL A 23 -24.96 19.93 6.49
N GLN A 24 -26.02 19.65 7.26
CA GLN A 24 -25.91 19.16 8.63
C GLN A 24 -25.78 17.63 8.72
N GLY A 25 -25.61 16.94 7.59
CA GLY A 25 -25.43 15.48 7.52
C GLY A 25 -26.66 14.64 7.85
N ARG A 26 -27.85 15.26 7.95
CA ARG A 26 -29.12 14.58 8.19
C ARG A 26 -29.70 14.06 6.87
N PHE A 27 -29.03 13.09 6.26
CA PHE A 27 -29.35 12.60 4.92
C PHE A 27 -30.76 12.02 4.82
N ASP A 28 -31.22 11.23 5.80
CA ASP A 28 -32.60 10.69 5.79
C ASP A 28 -33.65 11.80 5.84
N SER A 29 -33.42 12.83 6.67
CA SER A 29 -34.33 13.99 6.76
C SER A 29 -34.32 14.81 5.47
N ALA A 30 -33.16 14.98 4.83
CA ALA A 30 -33.05 15.66 3.54
C ALA A 30 -33.83 14.90 2.45
N ILE A 31 -33.71 13.57 2.41
CA ILE A 31 -34.46 12.71 1.48
C ILE A 31 -35.96 12.88 1.69
N GLN A 32 -36.45 12.72 2.93
CA GLN A 32 -37.89 12.85 3.23
C GLN A 32 -38.47 14.22 2.85
N ALA A 33 -37.71 15.29 3.14
CA ALA A 33 -38.11 16.65 2.77
C ALA A 33 -38.13 16.83 1.25
N ALA A 34 -37.12 16.33 0.53
CA ALA A 34 -37.06 16.38 -0.92
C ALA A 34 -38.21 15.58 -1.57
N GLU A 35 -38.48 14.37 -1.11
CA GLU A 35 -39.59 13.52 -1.61
C GLU A 35 -40.95 14.17 -1.42
N SER A 36 -41.17 14.81 -0.26
CA SER A 36 -42.41 15.52 0.05
C SER A 36 -42.67 16.66 -0.94
N LEU A 37 -41.62 17.42 -1.28
CA LEU A 37 -41.71 18.52 -2.26
C LEU A 37 -41.88 17.98 -3.69
N LEU A 38 -41.16 16.92 -4.07
CA LEU A 38 -41.30 16.27 -5.37
C LEU A 38 -42.70 15.69 -5.59
N ALA A 39 -43.35 15.17 -4.54
CA ALA A 39 -44.73 14.67 -4.60
C ALA A 39 -45.77 15.79 -4.81
N GLN A 40 -45.46 17.02 -4.39
CA GLN A 40 -46.34 18.18 -4.52
C GLN A 40 -46.13 18.90 -5.85
N HIS A 41 -44.87 19.04 -6.29
CA HIS A 41 -44.47 19.93 -7.39
C HIS A 41 -43.97 19.20 -8.64
N GLY A 42 -43.82 17.86 -8.60
CA GLY A 42 -43.27 17.07 -9.70
C GLY A 42 -41.74 17.09 -9.74
N ASP A 43 -41.17 16.62 -10.85
CA ASP A 43 -39.72 16.48 -10.99
C ASP A 43 -39.01 17.84 -10.98
N HIS A 44 -38.09 18.00 -10.02
CA HIS A 44 -37.25 19.19 -9.89
C HIS A 44 -35.77 18.80 -9.80
N GLY A 45 -34.96 19.30 -10.72
CA GLY A 45 -33.56 18.88 -10.90
C GLY A 45 -32.72 18.97 -9.63
N GLU A 46 -32.82 20.06 -8.88
CA GLU A 46 -32.02 20.24 -7.65
C GLU A 46 -32.48 19.32 -6.49
N LEU A 47 -33.79 19.13 -6.33
CA LEU A 47 -34.31 18.28 -5.25
C LEU A 47 -33.96 16.81 -5.50
N LEU A 48 -34.11 16.39 -6.76
CA LEU A 48 -33.69 15.06 -7.21
C LEU A 48 -32.18 14.87 -7.07
N ASN A 49 -31.38 15.90 -7.36
CA ASN A 49 -29.94 15.87 -7.17
C ASN A 49 -29.56 15.71 -5.69
N LEU A 50 -30.12 16.52 -4.80
CA LEU A 50 -29.86 16.46 -3.36
C LEU A 50 -30.30 15.11 -2.77
N ALA A 51 -31.49 14.61 -3.11
CA ALA A 51 -31.95 13.29 -2.71
C ALA A 51 -31.01 12.19 -3.21
N GLY A 52 -30.60 12.25 -4.47
CA GLY A 52 -29.66 11.32 -5.08
C GLY A 52 -28.32 11.27 -4.37
N VAL A 53 -27.72 12.44 -4.05
CA VAL A 53 -26.47 12.52 -3.29
C VAL A 53 -26.65 12.00 -1.85
N CYS A 54 -27.78 12.27 -1.19
CA CYS A 54 -28.06 11.72 0.13
C CYS A 54 -28.15 10.19 0.10
N HIS A 55 -28.83 9.62 -0.90
CA HIS A 55 -28.87 8.17 -1.10
C HIS A 55 -27.47 7.59 -1.36
N LEU A 56 -26.62 8.27 -2.11
CA LEU A 56 -25.21 7.87 -2.29
C LEU A 56 -24.46 7.82 -0.95
N LYS A 57 -24.59 8.86 -0.12
CA LYS A 57 -23.94 8.92 1.20
C LYS A 57 -24.42 7.80 2.14
N LEU A 58 -25.65 7.34 1.97
CA LEU A 58 -26.24 6.22 2.71
C LEU A 58 -25.94 4.84 2.07
N GLY A 59 -25.26 4.77 0.93
CA GLY A 59 -24.99 3.52 0.22
C GLY A 59 -26.17 2.95 -0.57
N ASN A 60 -27.26 3.70 -0.71
CA ASN A 60 -28.48 3.30 -1.41
C ASN A 60 -28.36 3.53 -2.93
N LEU A 61 -27.44 2.80 -3.58
CA LEU A 61 -27.03 3.07 -4.97
C LEU A 61 -28.19 3.04 -5.98
N VAL A 62 -29.15 2.11 -5.83
CA VAL A 62 -30.32 2.00 -6.74
C VAL A 62 -31.24 3.23 -6.63
N ALA A 63 -31.50 3.70 -5.41
CA ALA A 63 -32.31 4.89 -5.19
C ALA A 63 -31.59 6.16 -5.66
N ALA A 64 -30.28 6.24 -5.41
CA ALA A 64 -29.44 7.32 -5.91
C ALA A 64 -29.48 7.42 -7.44
N GLU A 65 -29.37 6.29 -8.15
CA GLU A 65 -29.46 6.24 -9.61
C GLU A 65 -30.81 6.74 -10.12
N ALA A 66 -31.90 6.23 -9.56
CA ALA A 66 -33.25 6.65 -9.94
C ALA A 66 -33.45 8.16 -9.76
N CYS A 67 -32.95 8.73 -8.65
CA CYS A 67 -33.01 10.16 -8.38
C CYS A 67 -32.14 10.96 -9.37
N LEU A 68 -30.87 10.58 -9.56
CA LEU A 68 -29.93 11.34 -10.38
C LEU A 68 -30.24 11.27 -11.89
N GLU A 69 -30.77 10.16 -12.40
CA GLU A 69 -31.21 10.07 -13.79
C GLU A 69 -32.44 10.96 -14.06
N ARG A 70 -33.41 10.97 -13.14
CA ARG A 70 -34.54 11.91 -13.20
C ARG A 70 -34.06 13.36 -13.08
N ALA A 71 -33.09 13.62 -12.20
CA ALA A 71 -32.48 14.93 -12.06
C ALA A 71 -31.86 15.39 -13.39
N ALA A 72 -31.14 14.49 -14.08
CA ALA A 72 -30.52 14.78 -15.37
C ALA A 72 -31.56 15.04 -16.47
N HIS A 73 -32.72 14.40 -16.42
CA HIS A 73 -33.82 14.68 -17.34
C HIS A 73 -34.49 16.04 -17.05
N ALA A 74 -34.69 16.37 -15.77
CA ALA A 74 -35.30 17.64 -15.34
C ALA A 74 -34.38 18.85 -15.54
N ALA A 75 -33.06 18.66 -15.47
CA ALA A 75 -32.05 19.72 -15.63
C ALA A 75 -30.87 19.26 -16.52
N PRO A 76 -31.10 19.09 -17.84
CA PRO A 76 -30.12 18.46 -18.76
C PRO A 76 -28.84 19.28 -18.98
N ARG A 77 -28.80 20.54 -18.53
CA ARG A 77 -27.62 21.42 -18.60
C ARG A 77 -26.83 21.51 -17.29
N SER A 78 -27.28 20.88 -16.21
CA SER A 78 -26.54 20.89 -14.94
C SER A 78 -25.28 20.03 -15.07
N ALA A 79 -24.15 20.62 -14.69
CA ALA A 79 -22.87 19.92 -14.58
C ALA A 79 -22.74 19.20 -13.23
N ASP A 80 -23.32 19.74 -12.16
CA ASP A 80 -23.32 19.10 -10.83
C ASP A 80 -24.00 17.73 -10.86
N ILE A 81 -25.12 17.61 -11.58
CA ILE A 81 -25.85 16.34 -11.72
C ILE A 81 -25.00 15.31 -12.48
N ASP A 82 -24.35 15.71 -13.57
CA ASP A 82 -23.44 14.81 -14.30
C ASP A 82 -22.23 14.41 -13.45
N ASN A 83 -21.68 15.32 -12.65
CA ASN A 83 -20.62 14.99 -11.70
C ASN A 83 -21.11 13.97 -10.66
N ASN A 84 -22.30 14.14 -10.10
CA ASN A 84 -22.86 13.23 -9.11
C ASN A 84 -23.24 11.86 -9.71
N LEU A 85 -23.71 11.82 -10.96
CA LEU A 85 -23.84 10.57 -11.73
C LEU A 85 -22.48 9.88 -11.90
N GLY A 86 -21.42 10.64 -12.18
CA GLY A 86 -20.06 10.11 -12.24
C GLY A 86 -19.62 9.44 -10.94
N VAL A 87 -19.86 10.09 -9.80
CA VAL A 87 -19.58 9.54 -8.47
C VAL A 87 -20.40 8.27 -8.21
N LEU A 88 -21.70 8.27 -8.52
CA LEU A 88 -22.56 7.09 -8.42
C LEU A 88 -22.01 5.90 -9.21
N TYR A 89 -21.67 6.13 -10.47
CA TYR A 89 -21.18 5.09 -11.37
C TYR A 89 -19.85 4.53 -10.88
N GLN A 90 -18.96 5.39 -10.37
CA GLN A 90 -17.71 4.95 -9.75
C GLN A 90 -17.97 4.10 -8.50
N SER A 91 -18.86 4.52 -7.59
CA SER A 91 -19.24 3.72 -6.42
C SER A 91 -19.92 2.39 -6.78
N SER A 92 -20.48 2.29 -7.99
CA SER A 92 -21.08 1.06 -8.54
C SER A 92 -20.09 0.20 -9.34
N GLY A 93 -18.81 0.57 -9.45
CA GLY A 93 -17.80 -0.11 -10.27
C GLY A 93 -17.99 0.04 -11.78
N ARG A 94 -18.82 1.00 -12.22
CA ARG A 94 -19.09 1.31 -13.63
C ARG A 94 -18.18 2.43 -14.13
N ASP A 95 -16.87 2.17 -14.17
CA ASP A 95 -15.85 3.20 -14.48
C ASP A 95 -16.05 3.88 -15.84
N ALA A 96 -16.50 3.13 -16.87
CA ALA A 96 -16.72 3.70 -18.20
C ALA A 96 -17.91 4.68 -18.22
N ASP A 97 -18.96 4.40 -17.45
CA ASP A 97 -20.09 5.32 -17.27
C ASP A 97 -19.66 6.53 -16.44
N ALA A 98 -18.86 6.30 -15.39
CA ALA A 98 -18.32 7.36 -14.54
C ALA A 98 -17.50 8.35 -15.36
N GLU A 99 -16.56 7.87 -16.19
CA GLU A 99 -15.74 8.71 -17.05
C GLU A 99 -16.61 9.53 -18.01
N ARG A 100 -17.58 8.89 -18.68
CA ARG A 100 -18.52 9.60 -19.57
C ARG A 100 -19.26 10.71 -18.84
N ALA A 101 -19.75 10.44 -17.62
CA ALA A 101 -20.49 11.42 -16.83
C ALA A 101 -19.59 12.60 -16.40
N PHE A 102 -18.38 12.32 -15.89
CA PHE A 102 -17.43 13.38 -15.56
C PHE A 102 -17.02 14.21 -16.79
N VAL A 103 -16.79 13.58 -17.94
CA VAL A 103 -16.48 14.28 -19.20
C VAL A 103 -17.65 15.18 -19.62
N ARG A 104 -18.91 14.73 -19.48
CA ARG A 104 -20.07 15.60 -19.73
C ARG A 104 -20.12 16.78 -18.76
N ALA A 105 -19.85 16.57 -17.47
CA ALA A 105 -19.82 17.64 -16.48
C ALA A 105 -18.80 18.73 -16.83
N VAL A 106 -17.55 18.36 -17.12
CA VAL A 106 -16.49 19.33 -17.49
C VAL A 106 -16.74 19.95 -18.88
N SER A 107 -17.44 19.26 -19.77
CA SER A 107 -17.83 19.83 -21.08
C SER A 107 -18.93 20.89 -20.93
N LYS A 108 -19.89 20.68 -20.02
CA LYS A 108 -20.97 21.63 -19.71
C LYS A 108 -20.46 22.84 -18.93
N ALA A 109 -19.52 22.63 -18.02
CA ALA A 109 -18.91 23.67 -17.21
C ALA A 109 -17.39 23.45 -17.11
N PRO A 110 -16.59 24.03 -18.03
CA PRO A 110 -15.13 23.87 -18.05
C PRO A 110 -14.42 24.30 -16.76
N GLY A 111 -15.02 25.22 -15.99
CA GLY A 111 -14.51 25.68 -14.70
C GLY A 111 -14.98 24.86 -13.49
N HIS A 112 -15.63 23.71 -13.68
CA HIS A 112 -16.17 22.91 -12.58
C HIS A 112 -15.04 22.13 -11.86
N GLY A 113 -14.41 22.75 -10.86
CA GLY A 113 -13.25 22.20 -10.14
C GLY A 113 -13.46 20.79 -9.60
N GLN A 114 -14.58 20.53 -8.92
CA GLN A 114 -14.86 19.19 -8.35
C GLN A 114 -15.00 18.09 -9.42
N ALA A 115 -15.55 18.40 -10.60
CA ALA A 115 -15.70 17.43 -11.69
C ALA A 115 -14.34 17.08 -12.30
N HIS A 116 -13.45 18.07 -12.43
CA HIS A 116 -12.06 17.86 -12.82
C HIS A 116 -11.28 17.06 -11.78
N LEU A 117 -11.50 17.30 -10.48
CA LEU A 117 -10.90 16.53 -9.40
C LEU A 117 -11.30 15.05 -9.48
N ASN A 118 -12.61 14.79 -9.61
CA ASN A 118 -13.14 13.43 -9.72
C ASN A 118 -12.67 12.72 -10.99
N LEU A 119 -12.69 13.42 -12.14
CA LEU A 119 -12.15 12.91 -13.40
C LEU A 119 -10.67 12.56 -13.27
N GLY A 120 -9.86 13.46 -12.71
CA GLY A 120 -8.43 13.25 -12.52
C GLY A 120 -8.12 12.06 -11.61
N MET A 121 -8.87 11.88 -10.51
CA MET A 121 -8.73 10.71 -9.64
C MET A 121 -9.13 9.40 -10.32
N LEU A 122 -10.20 9.41 -11.13
CA LEU A 122 -10.57 8.25 -11.94
C LEU A 122 -9.47 7.92 -12.96
N LEU A 123 -8.98 8.91 -13.70
CA LEU A 123 -7.89 8.73 -14.69
C LEU A 123 -6.62 8.19 -14.03
N ARG A 124 -6.27 8.69 -12.84
CA ARG A 124 -5.16 8.18 -12.03
C ARG A 124 -5.34 6.70 -11.69
N SER A 125 -6.53 6.28 -11.25
CA SER A 125 -6.83 4.87 -10.96
C SER A 125 -6.72 3.95 -12.19
N ARG A 126 -6.84 4.52 -13.39
CA ARG A 126 -6.65 3.83 -14.68
C ARG A 126 -5.25 4.02 -15.27
N HIS A 127 -4.30 4.54 -14.49
CA HIS A 127 -2.92 4.83 -14.89
C HIS A 127 -2.76 5.77 -16.11
N ARG A 128 -3.75 6.63 -16.38
CA ARG A 128 -3.67 7.70 -17.39
C ARG A 128 -3.13 8.99 -16.74
N LEU A 129 -1.89 8.93 -16.28
CA LEU A 129 -1.34 9.88 -15.30
C LEU A 129 -1.19 11.31 -15.84
N GLU A 130 -0.79 11.48 -17.09
CA GLU A 130 -0.66 12.81 -17.71
C GLU A 130 -2.01 13.48 -17.94
N GLU A 131 -3.04 12.69 -18.26
CA GLU A 131 -4.41 13.20 -18.36
C GLU A 131 -4.97 13.54 -16.98
N ALA A 132 -4.69 12.70 -15.98
CA ALA A 132 -5.03 12.96 -14.60
C ALA A 132 -4.39 14.27 -14.11
N GLU A 133 -3.11 14.50 -14.37
CA GLU A 133 -2.42 15.72 -13.96
C GLU A 133 -3.09 16.96 -14.54
N ARG A 134 -3.43 16.95 -15.83
CA ARG A 134 -4.10 18.09 -16.48
C ARG A 134 -5.44 18.40 -15.82
N ALA A 135 -6.27 17.38 -15.59
CA ALA A 135 -7.55 17.55 -14.93
C ALA A 135 -7.38 18.09 -13.49
N ILE A 136 -6.49 17.49 -12.70
CA ILE A 136 -6.27 17.93 -11.32
C ILE A 136 -5.70 19.35 -11.23
N ARG A 137 -4.80 19.75 -12.14
CA ARG A 137 -4.30 21.15 -12.18
C ARG A 137 -5.43 22.14 -12.43
N ILE A 138 -6.37 21.83 -13.34
CA ILE A 138 -7.56 22.66 -13.54
C ILE A 138 -8.39 22.70 -12.25
N ALA A 139 -8.57 21.58 -11.55
CA ALA A 139 -9.30 21.58 -10.27
C ALA A 139 -8.68 22.53 -9.24
N VAL A 140 -7.34 22.53 -9.10
CA VAL A 140 -6.61 23.44 -8.21
C VAL A 140 -6.75 24.90 -8.64
N GLU A 141 -6.72 25.19 -9.95
CA GLU A 141 -6.89 26.54 -10.49
C GLU A 141 -8.32 27.09 -10.28
N GLN A 142 -9.34 26.25 -10.44
CA GLN A 142 -10.75 26.67 -10.33
C GLN A 142 -11.23 26.80 -8.88
N THR A 143 -10.57 26.13 -7.93
CA THR A 143 -10.91 26.23 -6.51
C THR A 143 -9.65 26.47 -5.68
N PRO A 144 -9.08 27.69 -5.72
CA PRO A 144 -7.94 28.04 -4.88
C PRO A 144 -8.25 27.80 -3.40
N GLY A 145 -7.38 27.07 -2.70
CA GLY A 145 -7.59 26.69 -1.31
C GLY A 145 -8.27 25.33 -1.11
N ASP A 146 -8.61 24.60 -2.18
CA ASP A 146 -9.01 23.20 -2.08
C ASP A 146 -7.80 22.31 -1.73
N HIS A 147 -7.67 22.02 -0.44
CA HIS A 147 -6.62 21.15 0.09
C HIS A 147 -6.74 19.70 -0.42
N ALA A 148 -7.93 19.23 -0.81
CA ALA A 148 -8.13 17.90 -1.38
C ALA A 148 -7.63 17.83 -2.83
N ALA A 149 -7.88 18.86 -3.63
CA ALA A 149 -7.31 18.96 -4.98
C ALA A 149 -5.77 19.02 -4.95
N LEU A 150 -5.18 19.75 -3.98
CA LEU A 150 -3.73 19.79 -3.80
C LEU A 150 -3.14 18.43 -3.38
N ASN A 151 -3.80 17.70 -2.46
CA ASN A 151 -3.38 16.34 -2.12
C ASN A 151 -3.50 15.39 -3.33
N ALA A 152 -4.58 15.49 -4.11
CA ALA A 152 -4.74 14.73 -5.35
C ALA A 152 -3.64 15.05 -6.38
N LEU A 153 -3.22 16.31 -6.48
CA LEU A 153 -2.11 16.72 -7.33
C LEU A 153 -0.81 16.06 -6.88
N GLY A 154 -0.54 16.07 -5.57
CA GLY A 154 0.60 15.36 -4.99
C GLY A 154 0.57 13.86 -5.29
N LEU A 155 -0.60 13.21 -5.25
CA LEU A 155 -0.75 11.78 -5.56
C LEU A 155 -0.40 11.48 -7.01
N VAL A 156 -0.92 12.26 -7.96
CA VAL A 156 -0.62 12.09 -9.39
C VAL A 156 0.86 12.36 -9.68
N LEU A 157 1.43 13.43 -9.13
CA LEU A 157 2.84 13.78 -9.33
C LEU A 157 3.79 12.75 -8.75
N LYS A 158 3.46 12.16 -7.59
CA LYS A 158 4.20 11.03 -7.02
C LYS A 158 4.19 9.82 -7.95
N ASP A 159 3.01 9.47 -8.48
CA ASP A 159 2.88 8.32 -9.40
C ASP A 159 3.62 8.57 -10.74
N LEU A 160 3.78 9.83 -11.15
CA LEU A 160 4.63 10.26 -12.26
C LEU A 160 6.14 10.31 -11.92
N GLY A 161 6.53 10.03 -10.67
CA GLY A 161 7.92 10.12 -10.19
C GLY A 161 8.44 11.56 -10.00
N ARG A 162 7.57 12.58 -10.10
CA ARG A 162 7.90 14.02 -9.93
C ARG A 162 7.84 14.40 -8.44
N TYR A 163 8.74 13.81 -7.65
CA TYR A 163 8.72 13.90 -6.19
C TYR A 163 8.86 15.32 -5.64
N ASP A 164 9.67 16.20 -6.27
CA ASP A 164 9.80 17.60 -5.86
C ASP A 164 8.47 18.37 -5.91
N GLU A 165 7.73 18.22 -7.00
CA GLU A 165 6.44 18.88 -7.16
C GLU A 165 5.35 18.24 -6.29
N ALA A 166 5.40 16.92 -6.13
CA ALA A 166 4.50 16.21 -5.22
C ALA A 166 4.64 16.72 -3.78
N GLU A 167 5.89 16.87 -3.30
CA GLU A 167 6.20 17.43 -1.99
C GLU A 167 5.64 18.85 -1.82
N ALA A 168 5.83 19.72 -2.82
CA ALA A 168 5.30 21.08 -2.80
C ALA A 168 3.77 21.08 -2.69
N ALA A 169 3.08 20.24 -3.46
CA ALA A 169 1.62 20.13 -3.42
C ALA A 169 1.12 19.61 -2.05
N TYR A 170 1.73 18.56 -1.49
CA TYR A 170 1.35 18.05 -0.17
C TYR A 170 1.61 19.06 0.95
N ARG A 171 2.71 19.81 0.90
CA ARG A 171 2.95 20.87 1.89
C ARG A 171 1.92 21.98 1.83
N GLN A 172 1.48 22.38 0.63
CA GLN A 172 0.39 23.33 0.49
C GLN A 172 -0.93 22.77 1.04
N ALA A 173 -1.25 21.51 0.74
CA ALA A 173 -2.43 20.84 1.29
C ALA A 173 -2.41 20.80 2.83
N LEU A 174 -1.26 20.49 3.43
CA LEU A 174 -1.06 20.47 4.89
C LEU A 174 -1.05 21.86 5.52
N ALA A 175 -0.61 22.90 4.79
CA ALA A 175 -0.68 24.27 5.29
C ALA A 175 -2.14 24.75 5.43
N LEU A 176 -3.01 24.30 4.52
CA LEU A 176 -4.44 24.58 4.57
C LEU A 176 -5.17 23.70 5.59
N GLU A 177 -4.78 22.43 5.70
CA GLU A 177 -5.40 21.46 6.60
C GLU A 177 -4.33 20.63 7.36
N PRO A 178 -3.77 21.15 8.47
CA PRO A 178 -2.65 20.51 9.18
C PRO A 178 -3.02 19.19 9.88
N GLY A 179 -4.30 18.97 10.17
CA GLY A 179 -4.77 17.83 10.96
C GLY A 179 -4.85 16.51 10.21
N ARG A 180 -4.73 16.51 8.87
CA ARG A 180 -4.96 15.32 8.04
C ARG A 180 -3.81 14.34 8.11
N ALA A 181 -4.02 13.22 8.80
CA ALA A 181 -3.04 12.14 8.89
C ALA A 181 -2.68 11.56 7.53
N GLU A 182 -3.65 11.40 6.63
CA GLU A 182 -3.43 10.93 5.25
C GLU A 182 -2.41 11.80 4.51
N TYR A 183 -2.52 13.13 4.63
CA TYR A 183 -1.66 14.06 3.90
C TYR A 183 -0.23 14.02 4.47
N ARG A 184 -0.09 13.88 5.79
CA ARG A 184 1.20 13.66 6.45
C ARG A 184 1.84 12.36 5.98
N LEU A 185 1.08 11.28 5.87
CA LEU A 185 1.57 9.99 5.40
C LEU A 185 1.98 10.05 3.91
N ASN A 186 1.21 10.74 3.07
CA ASN A 186 1.54 10.96 1.67
C ASN A 186 2.84 11.77 1.50
N LEU A 187 3.01 12.84 2.28
CA LEU A 187 4.25 13.62 2.31
C LEU A 187 5.43 12.79 2.84
N ALA A 188 5.23 12.02 3.92
CA ALA A 188 6.23 11.13 4.47
C ALA A 188 6.78 10.17 3.40
N ASN A 189 5.89 9.53 2.64
CA ASN A 189 6.29 8.61 1.57
C ASN A 189 7.16 9.32 0.52
N VAL A 190 6.80 10.53 0.08
CA VAL A 190 7.61 11.29 -0.89
C VAL A 190 9.00 11.63 -0.33
N LEU A 191 9.08 12.08 0.92
CA LEU A 191 10.36 12.42 1.55
C LEU A 191 11.25 11.17 1.71
N LEU A 192 10.66 10.05 2.11
CA LEU A 192 11.35 8.77 2.22
C LEU A 192 11.85 8.27 0.85
N HIS A 193 11.05 8.42 -0.21
CA HIS A 193 11.46 8.14 -1.60
C HIS A 193 12.66 8.96 -2.04
N ARG A 194 12.76 10.20 -1.55
CA ARG A 194 13.87 11.11 -1.81
C ARG A 194 15.07 10.91 -0.90
N ASN A 195 15.06 9.90 -0.04
CA ASN A 195 16.07 9.67 0.99
C ASN A 195 16.18 10.77 2.07
N ASP A 196 15.19 11.68 2.16
CA ASP A 196 15.07 12.64 3.27
C ASP A 196 14.33 11.99 4.45
N TRP A 197 14.99 11.03 5.09
CA TRP A 197 14.38 10.26 6.17
C TRP A 197 14.26 11.07 7.46
N ILE A 198 15.12 12.06 7.66
CA ILE A 198 15.08 12.93 8.83
C ILE A 198 13.77 13.74 8.86
N ALA A 199 13.32 14.24 7.70
CA ALA A 199 12.01 14.90 7.59
C ALA A 199 10.85 13.89 7.41
N GLY A 200 11.08 12.79 6.69
CA GLY A 200 10.04 11.82 6.33
C GLY A 200 9.57 10.94 7.49
N LEU A 201 10.48 10.38 8.28
CA LEU A 201 10.16 9.43 9.35
C LEU A 201 9.22 10.02 10.42
N PRO A 202 9.42 11.26 10.94
CA PRO A 202 8.48 11.85 11.88
C PRO A 202 7.05 11.98 11.33
N LEU A 203 6.90 12.30 10.04
CA LEU A 203 5.59 12.36 9.39
C LEU A 203 4.98 10.96 9.19
N PHE A 204 5.83 9.94 9.03
CA PHE A 204 5.41 8.54 8.87
C PHE A 204 4.72 7.98 10.13
N GLU A 205 4.91 8.58 11.31
CA GLU A 205 4.14 8.25 12.53
C GLU A 205 2.63 8.53 12.37
N ALA A 206 2.22 9.30 11.35
CA ALA A 206 0.80 9.48 11.02
C ALA A 206 0.08 8.16 10.71
N ARG A 207 0.81 7.07 10.39
CA ARG A 207 0.27 5.72 10.18
C ARG A 207 -0.51 5.16 11.39
N HIS A 208 -0.31 5.73 12.58
CA HIS A 208 -1.03 5.36 13.81
C HIS A 208 -2.33 6.12 14.01
N ALA A 209 -2.69 7.05 13.11
CA ALA A 209 -3.88 7.86 13.27
C ALA A 209 -5.16 6.99 13.13
N PRO A 210 -6.15 7.13 14.03
CA PRO A 210 -7.35 6.27 14.04
C PRO A 210 -8.22 6.37 12.77
N ASP A 211 -8.12 7.48 12.04
CA ASP A 211 -8.85 7.74 10.80
C ASP A 211 -8.22 7.08 9.56
N LEU A 212 -7.00 6.57 9.68
CA LEU A 212 -6.38 5.73 8.66
C LEU A 212 -6.68 4.27 9.01
N ASN A 213 -7.51 3.60 8.20
CA ASN A 213 -7.85 2.17 8.32
C ASN A 213 -6.62 1.26 8.03
N GLY A 214 -5.54 1.42 8.79
CA GLY A 214 -4.32 0.64 8.70
C GLY A 214 -4.40 -0.62 9.55
N ALA A 215 -3.99 -1.77 9.00
CA ALA A 215 -3.80 -2.98 9.78
C ALA A 215 -2.64 -2.78 10.79
N PHE A 216 -2.83 -3.25 12.03
CA PHE A 216 -1.81 -3.32 13.09
C PHE A 216 -1.39 -2.00 13.77
N SER A 217 -2.27 -0.99 13.82
CA SER A 217 -2.06 0.27 14.55
C SER A 217 -2.34 0.18 16.06
N ASP A 218 -2.83 -0.97 16.56
CA ASP A 218 -3.17 -1.12 17.98
C ASP A 218 -1.92 -1.21 18.86
N ALA A 219 -1.84 -0.25 19.78
CA ALA A 219 -0.84 -0.22 20.84
C ALA A 219 -1.00 -1.41 21.79
N PRO A 220 0.08 -1.89 22.42
CA PRO A 220 -0.03 -2.88 23.47
C PRO A 220 -0.82 -2.31 24.66
N ALA A 221 -1.73 -3.10 25.23
CA ALA A 221 -2.50 -2.72 26.42
C ALA A 221 -1.66 -2.81 27.71
N VAL A 222 -0.53 -2.10 27.76
CA VAL A 222 0.43 -2.07 28.87
C VAL A 222 0.41 -0.72 29.57
N SER A 223 0.92 -0.66 30.81
CA SER A 223 0.87 0.52 31.67
C SER A 223 2.12 1.42 31.63
N PHE A 224 3.15 1.01 30.91
CA PHE A 224 4.40 1.78 30.74
C PHE A 224 4.39 2.58 29.43
N PRO A 225 5.14 3.70 29.35
CA PRO A 225 5.06 4.63 28.22
C PRO A 225 5.68 4.09 26.93
N GLN A 226 5.29 4.67 25.80
CA GLN A 226 5.99 4.46 24.53
C GLN A 226 7.34 5.21 24.59
N TRP A 227 8.40 4.59 24.09
CA TRP A 227 9.70 5.21 23.90
C TRP A 227 9.61 6.26 22.80
N GLN A 228 10.13 7.46 23.06
CA GLN A 228 10.14 8.62 22.18
C GLN A 228 11.57 9.16 21.94
N GLY A 229 12.59 8.34 22.21
CA GLY A 229 14.00 8.70 22.03
C GLY A 229 14.74 9.05 23.33
N GLU A 230 14.15 8.75 24.49
CA GLU A 230 14.84 8.83 25.78
C GLU A 230 16.12 7.96 25.78
N PRO A 231 17.15 8.30 26.59
CA PRO A 231 18.30 7.43 26.78
C PRO A 231 17.89 6.02 27.23
N ILE A 232 18.46 4.99 26.59
CA ILE A 232 18.10 3.58 26.83
C ILE A 232 19.21 2.78 27.51
N ASP A 233 20.31 3.41 27.92
CA ASP A 233 21.36 2.73 28.68
C ASP A 233 20.83 2.26 30.04
N GLY A 234 20.94 0.97 30.30
CA GLY A 234 20.36 0.32 31.48
C GLY A 234 18.84 0.06 31.41
N ALA A 235 18.13 0.58 30.39
CA ALA A 235 16.68 0.51 30.29
C ALA A 235 16.18 -0.84 29.74
N SER A 236 14.90 -1.11 29.95
CA SER A 236 14.18 -2.26 29.41
C SER A 236 13.13 -1.85 28.38
N LEU A 237 13.09 -2.54 27.24
CA LEU A 237 12.25 -2.24 26.08
C LEU A 237 11.36 -3.43 25.68
N LEU A 238 10.08 -3.15 25.43
CA LEU A 238 9.15 -4.04 24.72
C LEU A 238 9.00 -3.56 23.27
N ILE A 239 9.49 -4.33 22.30
CA ILE A 239 9.33 -4.02 20.88
C ILE A 239 8.03 -4.66 20.39
N TRP A 240 7.15 -3.85 19.82
CA TRP A 240 5.82 -4.24 19.36
C TRP A 240 5.78 -4.34 17.83
N PRO A 241 5.20 -5.42 17.26
CA PRO A 241 5.16 -5.59 15.82
C PRO A 241 4.07 -4.73 15.20
N GLU A 242 4.30 -4.26 13.98
CA GLU A 242 3.33 -3.58 13.14
C GLU A 242 3.52 -4.01 11.68
N GLN A 243 2.56 -3.68 10.82
CA GLN A 243 2.59 -3.95 9.39
C GLN A 243 2.82 -5.44 9.03
N GLY A 244 3.55 -5.71 7.94
CA GLY A 244 3.72 -7.04 7.39
C GLY A 244 4.92 -7.80 7.96
N HIS A 245 5.04 -9.08 7.56
CA HIS A 245 6.19 -9.90 7.93
C HIS A 245 7.52 -9.37 7.36
N GLY A 246 7.50 -8.72 6.19
CA GLY A 246 8.68 -8.11 5.58
C GLY A 246 9.27 -7.00 6.46
N ASP A 247 8.40 -6.12 6.97
CA ASP A 247 8.77 -5.03 7.87
C ASP A 247 9.37 -5.55 9.18
N GLN A 248 8.73 -6.56 9.78
CA GLN A 248 9.26 -7.22 10.98
C GLN A 248 10.65 -7.81 10.73
N ILE A 249 10.83 -8.56 9.62
CA ILE A 249 12.13 -9.19 9.28
C ILE A 249 13.19 -8.14 8.96
N GLN A 250 12.83 -7.05 8.30
CA GLN A 250 13.76 -5.97 8.00
C GLN A 250 14.17 -5.20 9.25
N LEU A 251 13.20 -4.81 10.10
CA LEU A 251 13.47 -3.90 11.20
C LEU A 251 13.94 -4.59 12.48
N VAL A 252 13.87 -5.91 12.58
CA VAL A 252 14.47 -6.64 13.72
C VAL A 252 15.99 -6.42 13.83
N ARG A 253 16.65 -5.91 12.78
CA ARG A 253 18.04 -5.41 12.84
C ARG A 253 18.30 -4.44 13.99
N TYR A 254 17.29 -3.67 14.38
CA TYR A 254 17.43 -2.68 15.43
C TYR A 254 17.54 -3.28 16.82
N VAL A 255 17.14 -4.54 17.04
CA VAL A 255 17.34 -5.23 18.32
C VAL A 255 18.81 -5.20 18.74
N LYS A 256 19.72 -5.50 17.80
CA LYS A 256 21.16 -5.44 18.03
C LYS A 256 21.65 -4.01 18.29
N LYS A 257 21.15 -3.02 17.52
CA LYS A 257 21.53 -1.61 17.69
C LYS A 257 21.09 -1.09 19.07
N LEU A 258 19.87 -1.38 19.51
CA LEU A 258 19.35 -1.02 20.83
C LEU A 258 20.17 -1.66 21.96
N ARG A 259 20.56 -2.93 21.80
CA ARG A 259 21.47 -3.60 22.74
C ARG A 259 22.83 -2.91 22.84
N MET A 260 23.41 -2.51 21.71
CA MET A 260 24.67 -1.75 21.68
C MET A 260 24.57 -0.36 22.30
N LEU A 261 23.38 0.26 22.27
CA LEU A 261 23.10 1.53 22.92
C LEU A 261 22.87 1.39 24.44
N GLY A 262 22.99 0.19 25.00
CA GLY A 262 22.96 -0.07 26.44
C GLY A 262 21.63 -0.62 26.97
N ALA A 263 20.66 -0.94 26.11
CA ALA A 263 19.42 -1.57 26.57
C ALA A 263 19.71 -2.87 27.34
N LYS A 264 19.32 -2.90 28.62
CA LYS A 264 19.57 -4.00 29.56
C LYS A 264 18.63 -5.18 29.32
N ARG A 265 17.38 -4.93 28.93
CA ARG A 265 16.41 -5.98 28.60
C ARG A 265 15.60 -5.64 27.35
N ILE A 266 15.48 -6.57 26.42
CA ILE A 266 14.67 -6.42 25.21
C ILE A 266 13.72 -7.61 25.10
N THR A 267 12.41 -7.33 25.12
CA THR A 267 11.37 -8.30 24.78
C THR A 267 10.83 -7.96 23.40
N LEU A 268 10.93 -8.90 22.46
CA LEU A 268 10.45 -8.75 21.10
C LEU A 268 9.11 -9.47 20.93
N VAL A 269 8.05 -8.71 20.70
CA VAL A 269 6.76 -9.28 20.28
C VAL A 269 6.74 -9.32 18.75
N CYS A 270 6.26 -10.42 18.17
CA CYS A 270 6.26 -10.62 16.72
C CYS A 270 5.10 -11.50 16.26
N SER A 271 4.91 -11.65 14.96
CA SER A 271 3.94 -12.63 14.44
C SER A 271 4.32 -14.07 14.84
N ALA A 272 3.33 -14.95 14.97
CA ALA A 272 3.59 -16.38 15.18
C ALA A 272 4.47 -16.98 14.07
N ALA A 273 4.33 -16.49 12.83
CA ALA A 273 5.10 -16.95 11.68
C ALA A 273 6.60 -16.58 11.74
N THR A 274 6.98 -15.55 12.50
CA THR A 274 8.37 -15.08 12.63
C THR A 274 9.02 -15.48 13.95
N GLN A 275 8.24 -15.91 14.96
CA GLN A 275 8.73 -16.18 16.33
C GLN A 275 9.94 -17.11 16.37
N ARG A 276 9.85 -18.26 15.70
CA ARG A 276 10.89 -19.29 15.73
C ARG A 276 12.18 -18.85 15.02
N LEU A 277 12.06 -17.93 14.05
CA LEU A 277 13.20 -17.29 13.39
C LEU A 277 13.82 -16.23 14.31
N PHE A 278 13.01 -15.36 14.91
CA PHE A 278 13.53 -14.29 15.78
C PHE A 278 14.12 -14.83 17.09
N ALA A 279 13.72 -16.02 17.53
CA ALA A 279 14.36 -16.72 18.64
C ALA A 279 15.85 -17.05 18.41
N THR A 280 16.39 -16.88 17.19
CA THR A 280 17.83 -17.02 16.93
C THR A 280 18.63 -15.75 17.25
N LEU A 281 17.99 -14.65 17.61
CA LEU A 281 18.66 -13.38 17.94
C LEU A 281 19.19 -13.45 19.39
N PRO A 282 20.51 -13.45 19.61
CA PRO A 282 21.07 -13.49 20.95
C PRO A 282 20.80 -12.19 21.72
N GLU A 283 20.56 -11.07 21.04
CA GLU A 283 20.33 -9.77 21.67
C GLU A 283 18.90 -9.60 22.21
N ALA A 284 17.96 -10.50 21.91
CA ALA A 284 16.60 -10.48 22.47
C ALA A 284 16.51 -11.42 23.70
N ASP A 285 16.13 -10.91 24.86
CA ASP A 285 15.99 -11.74 26.08
C ASP A 285 14.73 -12.61 26.04
N ALA A 286 13.70 -12.16 25.32
CA ALA A 286 12.46 -12.90 25.14
C ALA A 286 11.84 -12.60 23.77
N VAL A 287 11.27 -13.63 23.13
CA VAL A 287 10.56 -13.52 21.86
C VAL A 287 9.16 -14.11 22.01
N VAL A 288 8.14 -13.26 21.92
CA VAL A 288 6.73 -13.62 22.19
C VAL A 288 5.91 -13.47 20.92
N ALA A 289 5.06 -14.45 20.61
CA ALA A 289 4.11 -14.33 19.52
C ALA A 289 2.94 -13.42 19.94
N ARG A 290 2.51 -12.50 19.05
CA ARG A 290 1.49 -11.48 19.33
C ARG A 290 0.16 -12.07 19.79
N ASP A 291 -0.26 -13.19 19.19
CA ASP A 291 -1.48 -13.94 19.54
C ASP A 291 -1.42 -14.61 20.92
N ARG A 292 -0.22 -14.71 21.51
CA ARG A 292 0.03 -15.26 22.84
C ARG A 292 0.53 -14.21 23.82
N PHE A 293 0.58 -12.94 23.42
CA PHE A 293 1.00 -11.86 24.31
C PHE A 293 -0.11 -11.58 25.31
N ASP A 294 0.19 -11.78 26.58
CA ASP A 294 -0.69 -11.43 27.69
C ASP A 294 -0.13 -10.16 28.39
N PRO A 295 -0.83 -9.01 28.29
CA PRO A 295 -0.40 -7.79 28.96
C PRO A 295 -0.32 -7.92 30.49
N ALA A 296 -1.15 -8.78 31.10
CA ALA A 296 -1.16 -8.98 32.55
C ALA A 296 0.04 -9.82 33.03
N ALA A 297 0.53 -10.73 32.19
CA ALA A 297 1.71 -11.55 32.47
C ALA A 297 3.02 -10.91 31.97
N CYS A 298 2.96 -9.83 31.19
CA CYS A 298 4.14 -9.14 30.70
C CYS A 298 4.90 -8.50 31.87
N PRO A 299 6.19 -8.84 32.08
CA PRO A 299 7.01 -8.13 33.05
C PRO A 299 7.05 -6.63 32.73
N ARG A 300 7.05 -5.77 33.75
CA ARG A 300 7.15 -4.32 33.55
C ARG A 300 8.43 -3.97 32.80
N HIS A 301 8.33 -3.20 31.72
CA HIS A 301 9.45 -2.54 31.05
C HIS A 301 9.45 -1.04 31.36
N ASP A 302 10.57 -0.38 31.08
CA ASP A 302 10.67 1.09 31.19
C ASP A 302 9.91 1.74 30.03
N PHE A 303 10.02 1.16 28.82
CA PHE A 303 9.30 1.61 27.65
C PHE A 303 8.80 0.47 26.75
N TRP A 304 7.79 0.75 25.92
CA TRP A 304 7.49 -0.04 24.72
C TRP A 304 7.72 0.79 23.45
N THR A 305 7.85 0.18 22.27
CA THR A 305 7.94 0.94 21.00
C THR A 305 7.43 0.12 19.83
N TYR A 306 6.85 0.76 18.82
CA TYR A 306 6.62 0.12 17.53
C TYR A 306 7.94 -0.05 16.78
N VAL A 307 8.00 -1.08 15.92
CA VAL A 307 9.24 -1.40 15.20
C VAL A 307 9.70 -0.28 14.24
N TRP A 308 8.79 0.45 13.58
CA TRP A 308 9.11 1.62 12.75
C TRP A 308 9.29 2.91 13.55
N SER A 309 8.79 3.00 14.78
CA SER A 309 9.13 4.16 15.65
C SER A 309 10.59 4.10 16.10
N ILE A 310 11.27 2.94 16.03
CA ILE A 310 12.70 2.84 16.34
C ILE A 310 13.57 3.72 15.43
N PRO A 311 13.54 3.59 14.09
CA PRO A 311 14.31 4.48 13.23
C PRO A 311 13.93 5.96 13.35
N VAL A 312 12.67 6.28 13.71
CA VAL A 312 12.24 7.65 13.98
C VAL A 312 12.97 8.20 15.21
N ASN A 313 12.90 7.48 16.33
CA ASN A 313 13.49 7.89 17.61
C ASN A 313 15.03 7.93 17.58
N LEU A 314 15.64 7.06 16.78
CA LEU A 314 17.08 7.06 16.53
C LEU A 314 17.52 8.07 15.47
N ARG A 315 16.58 8.79 14.83
CA ARG A 315 16.82 9.75 13.75
C ARG A 315 17.65 9.14 12.62
N GLU A 316 17.22 7.96 12.17
CA GLU A 316 17.93 7.22 11.14
C GLU A 316 17.88 7.90 9.78
N SER A 317 18.95 7.70 9.04
CA SER A 317 19.11 8.07 7.63
C SER A 317 19.63 6.86 6.86
N PRO A 318 19.61 6.88 5.52
CA PRO A 318 20.21 5.81 4.72
C PRO A 318 21.69 5.53 5.08
N ALA A 319 22.41 6.52 5.62
CA ALA A 319 23.81 6.38 6.00
C ALA A 319 24.02 5.78 7.40
N SER A 320 23.01 5.78 8.28
CA SER A 320 23.16 5.39 9.70
C SER A 320 22.47 4.07 10.06
N ILE A 321 21.67 3.51 9.14
CA ILE A 321 21.00 2.24 9.37
C ILE A 321 22.02 1.11 9.64
N PRO A 322 21.69 0.16 10.53
CA PRO A 322 22.52 -1.02 10.73
C PRO A 322 22.39 -1.94 9.50
N ALA A 323 23.30 -1.80 8.54
CA ALA A 323 23.28 -2.49 7.25
C ALA A 323 24.16 -3.75 7.20
N THR A 324 24.85 -4.10 8.30
CA THR A 324 25.70 -5.30 8.36
C THR A 324 24.87 -6.58 8.27
N LEU A 325 25.21 -7.43 7.31
CA LEU A 325 24.58 -8.73 7.04
C LEU A 325 25.55 -9.89 7.31
N PRO A 326 25.04 -11.09 7.67
CA PRO A 326 23.68 -11.38 8.09
C PRO A 326 23.41 -10.96 9.55
N TYR A 327 22.14 -10.73 9.89
CA TYR A 327 21.71 -10.54 11.28
C TYR A 327 20.62 -11.52 11.74
N LEU A 328 20.15 -12.40 10.85
CA LEU A 328 19.31 -13.55 11.18
C LEU A 328 19.97 -14.83 10.64
N HIS A 329 19.60 -15.97 11.22
CA HIS A 329 20.11 -17.28 10.81
C HIS A 329 19.00 -18.32 10.79
N ALA A 330 19.11 -19.30 9.90
CA ALA A 330 18.20 -20.44 9.91
C ALA A 330 18.39 -21.27 11.20
N PRO A 331 17.31 -21.64 11.92
CA PRO A 331 17.45 -22.50 13.10
C PRO A 331 18.04 -23.86 12.75
N ARG A 332 19.03 -24.31 13.54
CA ARG A 332 19.81 -25.55 13.26
C ARG A 332 18.93 -26.79 13.06
N HIS A 333 17.87 -26.94 13.85
CA HIS A 333 16.96 -28.10 13.79
C HIS A 333 15.95 -28.03 12.63
N ALA A 334 15.65 -26.84 12.12
CA ALA A 334 14.78 -26.69 10.94
C ALA A 334 15.48 -27.11 9.65
N ALA A 335 16.82 -27.15 9.65
CA ALA A 335 17.67 -27.34 8.49
C ALA A 335 17.63 -28.77 7.90
N SER A 336 17.78 -29.80 8.73
CA SER A 336 18.06 -31.18 8.28
C SER A 336 16.95 -31.82 7.44
N LYS A 337 15.67 -31.45 7.66
CA LYS A 337 14.56 -32.00 6.85
C LYS A 337 14.63 -31.57 5.39
N TRP A 338 15.18 -30.39 5.10
CA TRP A 338 15.22 -29.83 3.76
C TRP A 338 16.36 -30.38 2.92
N ASP A 339 17.47 -30.83 3.51
CA ASP A 339 18.61 -31.41 2.78
C ASP A 339 18.22 -32.57 1.87
N ARG A 340 17.24 -33.38 2.30
CA ARG A 340 16.72 -34.53 1.52
C ARG A 340 15.86 -34.12 0.34
N LEU A 341 15.29 -32.92 0.37
CA LEU A 341 14.38 -32.40 -0.64
C LEU A 341 15.07 -31.45 -1.62
N MET A 342 16.33 -31.09 -1.34
CA MET A 342 17.10 -30.20 -2.19
C MET A 342 17.75 -30.96 -3.35
N PRO A 343 17.63 -30.44 -4.58
CA PRO A 343 18.36 -30.98 -5.72
C PRO A 343 19.87 -30.75 -5.54
N LYS A 344 20.69 -31.68 -6.03
CA LYS A 344 22.16 -31.66 -5.90
C LYS A 344 22.84 -31.36 -7.24
N GLY A 345 24.06 -30.81 -7.18
CA GLY A 345 24.99 -30.76 -8.33
C GLY A 345 24.69 -29.70 -9.40
N ARG A 346 23.82 -28.71 -9.12
CA ARG A 346 23.44 -27.60 -10.02
C ARG A 346 23.26 -26.33 -9.20
N LEU A 347 23.28 -25.17 -9.86
CA LEU A 347 22.97 -23.87 -9.23
C LEU A 347 21.51 -23.86 -8.77
N ARG A 348 21.26 -23.65 -7.47
CA ARG A 348 19.92 -23.71 -6.88
C ARG A 348 19.35 -22.30 -6.72
N VAL A 349 18.29 -22.03 -7.45
CA VAL A 349 17.64 -20.71 -7.49
C VAL A 349 16.23 -20.80 -6.89
N GLY A 350 15.98 -20.04 -5.84
CA GLY A 350 14.65 -19.89 -5.26
C GLY A 350 13.81 -18.89 -6.03
N LEU A 351 12.53 -19.18 -6.27
CA LEU A 351 11.59 -18.28 -6.95
C LEU A 351 10.42 -17.91 -6.04
N VAL A 352 10.08 -16.63 -5.98
CA VAL A 352 8.86 -16.09 -5.35
C VAL A 352 8.30 -14.95 -6.21
N TRP A 353 7.22 -15.20 -6.93
CA TRP A 353 6.76 -14.31 -8.00
C TRP A 353 5.51 -13.49 -7.64
N GLN A 354 4.83 -13.82 -6.56
CA GLN A 354 3.61 -13.15 -6.11
C GLN A 354 3.66 -12.84 -4.62
N GLY A 355 3.21 -11.65 -4.25
CA GLY A 355 3.05 -11.21 -2.88
C GLY A 355 1.75 -11.71 -2.23
N ASN A 356 1.29 -10.99 -1.21
CA ASN A 356 0.04 -11.27 -0.54
C ASN A 356 -1.13 -10.64 -1.32
N PRO A 357 -2.11 -11.41 -1.83
CA PRO A 357 -3.26 -10.86 -2.56
C PRO A 357 -4.12 -9.86 -1.77
N GLY A 358 -4.07 -9.92 -0.43
CA GLY A 358 -4.75 -8.96 0.44
C GLY A 358 -4.05 -7.60 0.57
N HIS A 359 -2.87 -7.42 -0.03
CA HIS A 359 -2.14 -6.15 -0.01
C HIS A 359 -2.65 -5.24 -1.14
N ALA A 360 -2.94 -3.97 -0.83
CA ALA A 360 -3.57 -3.04 -1.78
C ALA A 360 -2.78 -2.88 -3.10
N ASN A 361 -1.45 -2.88 -3.03
CA ASN A 361 -0.56 -2.76 -4.19
C ASN A 361 -0.16 -4.10 -4.84
N ASP A 362 -0.73 -5.24 -4.42
CA ASP A 362 -0.21 -6.55 -4.84
C ASP A 362 -0.31 -6.80 -6.34
N ARG A 363 -1.42 -6.37 -6.95
CA ARG A 363 -1.69 -6.56 -8.38
C ARG A 363 -0.63 -5.93 -9.28
N VAL A 364 0.03 -4.86 -8.81
CA VAL A 364 1.03 -4.11 -9.55
C VAL A 364 2.43 -4.68 -9.32
N ARG A 365 2.77 -5.05 -8.08
CA ARG A 365 4.11 -5.54 -7.75
C ARG A 365 4.33 -7.03 -8.05
N SER A 366 3.26 -7.80 -8.17
CA SER A 366 3.31 -9.25 -8.42
C SER A 366 3.43 -9.57 -9.91
N LEU A 367 4.12 -10.67 -10.25
CA LEU A 367 4.10 -11.18 -11.63
C LEU A 367 2.72 -11.79 -11.94
N PRO A 368 2.23 -11.70 -13.19
CA PRO A 368 0.96 -12.32 -13.60
C PRO A 368 0.91 -13.83 -13.34
N GLY A 369 2.06 -14.51 -13.38
CA GLY A 369 2.21 -15.90 -12.97
C GLY A 369 3.61 -16.43 -13.24
N LEU A 370 3.84 -17.72 -12.94
CA LEU A 370 5.15 -18.36 -13.10
C LEU A 370 5.64 -18.39 -14.55
N GLN A 371 4.72 -18.45 -15.52
CA GLN A 371 5.02 -18.41 -16.96
C GLN A 371 5.82 -17.18 -17.37
N THR A 372 5.69 -16.07 -16.64
CA THR A 372 6.49 -14.85 -16.87
C THR A 372 7.98 -15.13 -16.71
N LEU A 373 8.37 -16.09 -15.86
CA LEU A 373 9.75 -16.50 -15.61
C LEU A 373 10.20 -17.68 -16.48
N ALA A 374 9.37 -18.14 -17.42
CA ALA A 374 9.68 -19.27 -18.30
C ALA A 374 11.07 -19.19 -18.99
N PRO A 375 11.56 -18.03 -19.45
CA PRO A 375 12.89 -17.93 -20.09
C PRO A 375 14.05 -18.39 -19.20
N LEU A 376 13.89 -18.37 -17.87
CA LEU A 376 14.95 -18.79 -16.96
C LEU A 376 15.26 -20.29 -17.04
N TRP A 377 14.33 -21.10 -17.55
CA TRP A 377 14.55 -22.54 -17.76
C TRP A 377 15.38 -22.87 -18.99
N ASP A 378 15.64 -21.89 -19.87
CA ASP A 378 16.51 -22.08 -21.04
C ASP A 378 18.00 -22.02 -20.66
N ILE A 379 18.30 -21.77 -19.37
CA ILE A 379 19.65 -21.69 -18.83
C ILE A 379 20.06 -23.05 -18.25
N ASP A 380 20.99 -23.71 -18.93
CA ASP A 380 21.55 -24.98 -18.49
C ASP A 380 22.33 -24.86 -17.16
N GLY A 381 22.17 -25.88 -16.32
CA GLY A 381 22.88 -26.00 -15.05
C GLY A 381 22.15 -25.36 -13.86
N VAL A 382 20.93 -24.86 -14.05
CA VAL A 382 20.11 -24.26 -12.99
C VAL A 382 18.97 -25.19 -12.60
N THR A 383 18.72 -25.30 -11.29
CA THR A 383 17.53 -25.95 -10.76
C THR A 383 16.73 -24.99 -9.90
N PHE A 384 15.43 -24.89 -10.18
CA PHE A 384 14.54 -23.97 -9.49
C PHE A 384 13.80 -24.61 -8.31
N VAL A 385 13.62 -23.81 -7.27
CA VAL A 385 12.87 -24.16 -6.06
C VAL A 385 11.79 -23.10 -5.86
N SER A 386 10.51 -23.48 -5.87
CA SER A 386 9.43 -22.56 -5.54
C SER A 386 9.42 -22.28 -4.04
N LEU A 387 9.53 -21.01 -3.69
CA LEU A 387 9.29 -20.46 -2.35
C LEU A 387 7.88 -19.85 -2.24
N GLN A 388 7.09 -19.88 -3.32
CA GLN A 388 5.74 -19.33 -3.36
C GLN A 388 4.80 -20.15 -2.46
N LYS A 389 4.18 -19.47 -1.49
CA LYS A 389 3.13 -20.07 -0.67
C LYS A 389 1.82 -20.09 -1.47
N GLY A 390 1.12 -21.22 -1.44
CA GLY A 390 -0.16 -21.42 -2.10
C GLY A 390 -0.08 -21.91 -3.56
N ALA A 391 1.13 -22.06 -4.14
CA ALA A 391 1.29 -22.50 -5.52
C ALA A 391 1.03 -24.01 -5.67
N ASN A 392 -0.12 -24.42 -6.19
CA ASN A 392 -0.43 -25.84 -6.36
C ASN A 392 0.24 -26.43 -7.63
N GLU A 393 0.32 -27.76 -7.72
CA GLU A 393 0.99 -28.44 -8.84
C GLU A 393 0.35 -28.15 -10.21
N ALA A 394 -0.97 -27.93 -10.26
CA ALA A 394 -1.65 -27.60 -11.51
C ALA A 394 -1.24 -26.21 -12.02
N ASP A 395 -1.14 -25.21 -11.13
CA ASP A 395 -0.69 -23.85 -11.48
C ASP A 395 0.77 -23.85 -11.95
N LEU A 396 1.63 -24.62 -11.27
CA LEU A 396 3.02 -24.78 -11.68
C LEU A 396 3.11 -25.40 -13.07
N ARG A 397 2.39 -26.52 -13.31
CA ARG A 397 2.39 -27.19 -14.61
C ARG A 397 1.80 -26.32 -15.72
N ALA A 398 0.76 -25.55 -15.43
CA ALA A 398 0.20 -24.59 -16.37
C ALA A 398 1.23 -23.48 -16.73
N GLY A 399 2.05 -23.06 -15.77
CA GLY A 399 3.04 -22.00 -15.97
C GLY A 399 4.28 -22.43 -16.75
N ILE A 400 4.82 -23.64 -16.49
CA ILE A 400 6.10 -24.07 -17.05
C ILE A 400 6.06 -25.39 -17.83
N GLY A 401 4.89 -26.02 -18.01
CA GLY A 401 4.76 -27.30 -18.70
C GLY A 401 5.41 -28.44 -17.92
N ASP A 402 6.14 -29.32 -18.61
CA ASP A 402 6.83 -30.46 -17.99
C ASP A 402 8.23 -30.10 -17.44
N ARG A 403 8.58 -28.81 -17.41
CA ARG A 403 9.84 -28.33 -16.84
C ARG A 403 9.86 -28.53 -15.33
N PHE A 404 11.03 -28.88 -14.80
CA PHE A 404 11.18 -29.24 -13.40
C PHE A 404 11.31 -28.03 -12.47
N ILE A 405 10.57 -28.06 -11.35
CA ILE A 405 10.69 -27.14 -10.21
C ILE A 405 10.38 -27.90 -8.92
N VAL A 406 11.13 -27.64 -7.84
CA VAL A 406 10.84 -28.23 -6.53
C VAL A 406 9.88 -27.33 -5.76
N ASN A 407 8.66 -27.80 -5.48
CA ASN A 407 7.64 -27.01 -4.78
C ASN A 407 7.75 -27.10 -3.25
N LEU A 408 8.59 -26.25 -2.64
CA LEU A 408 8.80 -26.28 -1.18
C LEU A 408 7.99 -25.23 -0.40
N GLY A 409 7.55 -24.14 -1.03
CA GLY A 409 6.77 -23.07 -0.37
C GLY A 409 5.51 -23.57 0.33
N ASN A 410 4.82 -24.57 -0.22
CA ASN A 410 3.63 -25.17 0.40
C ASN A 410 3.93 -26.11 1.57
N ARG A 411 5.20 -26.45 1.79
CA ARG A 411 5.64 -27.39 2.83
C ARG A 411 6.17 -26.67 4.07
N THR A 412 6.29 -25.35 4.03
CA THR A 412 6.79 -24.55 5.16
C THR A 412 5.68 -24.22 6.14
N THR A 413 5.97 -24.37 7.44
CA THR A 413 5.04 -23.94 8.50
C THR A 413 5.18 -22.45 8.79
N ASP A 414 6.41 -21.93 8.79
CA ASP A 414 6.76 -20.58 9.25
C ASP A 414 8.05 -20.06 8.58
N PHE A 415 8.50 -18.84 8.92
CA PHE A 415 9.70 -18.25 8.32
C PHE A 415 11.01 -18.91 8.77
N ALA A 416 11.02 -19.68 9.86
CA ALA A 416 12.20 -20.50 10.20
C ALA A 416 12.41 -21.64 9.19
N ASP A 417 11.32 -22.24 8.70
CA ASP A 417 11.36 -23.22 7.62
C ASP A 417 11.81 -22.58 6.30
N VAL A 418 11.27 -21.41 5.95
CA VAL A 418 11.70 -20.65 4.76
C VAL A 418 13.17 -20.30 4.85
N ALA A 419 13.66 -19.83 6.00
CA ALA A 419 15.06 -19.50 6.21
C ALA A 419 15.96 -20.71 6.02
N ALA A 420 15.53 -21.88 6.48
CA ALA A 420 16.26 -23.14 6.33
C ALA A 420 16.34 -23.60 4.86
N ILE A 421 15.29 -23.37 4.06
CA ILE A 421 15.31 -23.59 2.61
C ILE A 421 16.26 -22.61 1.95
N VAL A 422 16.11 -21.31 2.22
CA VAL A 422 16.92 -20.22 1.64
C VAL A 422 18.40 -20.36 1.95
N ALA A 423 18.76 -20.83 3.16
CA ALA A 423 20.14 -21.11 3.54
C ALA A 423 20.84 -22.12 2.61
N ARG A 424 20.08 -22.97 1.89
CA ARG A 424 20.55 -23.99 0.95
C ARG A 424 20.49 -23.55 -0.51
N LEU A 425 19.99 -22.34 -0.77
CA LEU A 425 19.98 -21.77 -2.10
C LEU A 425 21.27 -20.98 -2.34
N ASP A 426 21.62 -20.88 -3.62
CA ASP A 426 22.75 -20.11 -4.10
C ASP A 426 22.29 -18.69 -4.51
N LEU A 427 21.03 -18.55 -4.92
CA LEU A 427 20.38 -17.29 -5.28
C LEU A 427 18.87 -17.37 -4.99
N VAL A 428 18.24 -16.23 -4.66
CA VAL A 428 16.78 -16.09 -4.64
C VAL A 428 16.35 -14.96 -5.58
N ILE A 429 15.36 -15.22 -6.42
CA ILE A 429 14.79 -14.25 -7.37
C ILE A 429 13.31 -14.08 -7.05
N GLY A 430 12.84 -12.84 -6.97
CA GLY A 430 11.43 -12.61 -6.74
C GLY A 430 11.00 -11.16 -6.69
N VAL A 431 9.71 -10.93 -6.49
CA VAL A 431 9.14 -9.59 -6.27
C VAL A 431 9.25 -9.18 -4.81
N ASP A 432 9.01 -7.91 -4.49
CA ASP A 432 9.08 -7.38 -3.13
C ASP A 432 8.13 -8.09 -2.16
N THR A 433 8.67 -9.08 -1.44
CA THR A 433 7.94 -9.94 -0.49
C THR A 433 8.78 -10.20 0.75
N ALA A 434 8.13 -10.65 1.84
CA ALA A 434 8.82 -11.05 3.06
C ALA A 434 9.91 -12.12 2.84
N VAL A 435 9.77 -12.98 1.82
CA VAL A 435 10.79 -13.96 1.44
C VAL A 435 12.04 -13.26 0.90
N MET A 436 11.90 -12.22 0.07
CA MET A 436 13.04 -11.47 -0.44
C MET A 436 13.79 -10.73 0.67
N HIS A 437 13.04 -10.13 1.60
CA HIS A 437 13.63 -9.58 2.82
C HIS A 437 14.38 -10.66 3.61
N LEU A 438 13.75 -11.82 3.84
CA LEU A 438 14.38 -12.93 4.55
C LEU A 438 15.68 -13.41 3.87
N SER A 439 15.68 -13.53 2.55
CA SER A 439 16.87 -13.90 1.79
C SER A 439 18.01 -12.91 1.98
N ALA A 440 17.70 -11.62 1.88
CA ALA A 440 18.69 -10.57 2.07
C ALA A 440 19.26 -10.58 3.50
N VAL A 441 18.45 -10.71 4.54
CA VAL A 441 18.92 -10.69 5.94
C VAL A 441 19.76 -11.91 6.34
N LEU A 442 19.58 -13.02 5.63
CA LEU A 442 20.40 -14.23 5.75
C LEU A 442 21.73 -14.13 4.98
N GLY A 443 22.00 -13.00 4.32
CA GLY A 443 23.19 -12.79 3.51
C GLY A 443 23.19 -13.60 2.21
N LYS A 444 22.01 -14.03 1.73
CA LYS A 444 21.87 -14.78 0.48
C LYS A 444 21.67 -13.83 -0.70
N PRO A 445 22.43 -13.98 -1.81
CA PRO A 445 22.18 -13.21 -3.02
C PRO A 445 20.70 -13.19 -3.36
N ALA A 446 20.15 -12.00 -3.54
CA ALA A 446 18.72 -11.78 -3.68
C ALA A 446 18.45 -10.79 -4.81
N TRP A 447 17.77 -11.24 -5.87
CA TRP A 447 17.40 -10.41 -7.01
C TRP A 447 15.94 -10.02 -6.92
N ILE A 448 15.68 -8.74 -6.73
CA ILE A 448 14.32 -8.21 -6.53
C ILE A 448 13.84 -7.55 -7.80
N LEU A 449 12.73 -8.04 -8.33
CA LEU A 449 12.03 -7.51 -9.48
C LEU A 449 11.07 -6.42 -9.00
N LEU A 450 11.21 -5.21 -9.55
CA LEU A 450 10.48 -4.03 -9.13
C LEU A 450 9.65 -3.45 -10.27
N SER A 451 8.39 -3.12 -9.96
CA SER A 451 7.48 -2.44 -10.87
C SER A 451 7.90 -0.98 -11.08
N ASN A 452 7.61 -0.41 -12.24
CA ASN A 452 7.75 1.04 -12.46
C ASN A 452 6.61 1.84 -11.81
N VAL A 453 5.56 1.15 -11.34
CA VAL A 453 4.39 1.72 -10.67
C VAL A 453 4.38 1.26 -9.21
N GLY A 454 4.17 2.20 -8.29
CA GLY A 454 3.92 1.88 -6.88
C GLY A 454 5.06 1.13 -6.17
N THR A 455 6.31 1.25 -6.64
CA THR A 455 7.46 0.69 -5.93
C THR A 455 7.57 1.32 -4.55
N ASP A 456 7.83 0.50 -3.53
CA ASP A 456 7.96 0.96 -2.15
C ASP A 456 9.22 1.82 -1.94
N TRP A 457 9.13 2.81 -1.04
CA TRP A 457 10.20 3.79 -0.84
C TRP A 457 11.52 3.18 -0.36
N ARG A 458 11.50 2.00 0.26
CA ARG A 458 12.73 1.31 0.69
C ARG A 458 13.59 0.85 -0.48
N TRP A 459 13.00 0.73 -1.66
CA TRP A 459 13.71 0.43 -2.90
C TRP A 459 13.97 1.68 -3.72
N SER A 460 13.87 2.88 -3.14
CA SER A 460 14.13 4.12 -3.87
C SER A 460 15.61 4.32 -4.18
N GLY A 461 15.85 5.17 -5.16
CA GLY A 461 17.19 5.44 -5.69
C GLY A 461 17.37 4.91 -7.11
N ALA A 462 18.14 5.65 -7.90
CA ALA A 462 18.57 5.19 -9.21
C ALA A 462 19.54 4.01 -9.07
N GLY A 463 19.45 3.05 -9.99
CA GLY A 463 20.38 1.93 -10.09
C GLY A 463 19.86 0.61 -9.51
N THR A 464 20.80 -0.29 -9.22
CA THR A 464 20.55 -1.73 -9.02
C THR A 464 20.90 -2.22 -7.61
N THR A 465 21.24 -1.34 -6.67
CA THR A 465 21.65 -1.70 -5.31
C THR A 465 20.62 -1.29 -4.27
N SER A 466 20.72 -1.84 -3.05
CA SER A 466 19.86 -1.51 -1.93
C SER A 466 20.67 -0.95 -0.77
N VAL A 467 20.28 0.24 -0.26
CA VAL A 467 20.87 0.81 0.97
C VAL A 467 20.60 -0.09 2.19
N TRP A 468 19.46 -0.77 2.21
CA TRP A 468 19.05 -1.65 3.30
C TRP A 468 19.83 -2.96 3.34
N TYR A 469 20.31 -3.40 2.18
CA TYR A 469 20.90 -4.71 1.93
C TYR A 469 22.10 -4.60 0.98
N PRO A 470 23.16 -3.88 1.38
CA PRO A 470 24.34 -3.68 0.53
C PRO A 470 24.96 -5.03 0.16
N ASP A 471 25.49 -5.11 -1.06
CA ASP A 471 26.23 -6.25 -1.64
C ASP A 471 25.44 -7.57 -1.80
N VAL A 472 24.27 -7.69 -1.17
CA VAL A 472 23.45 -8.92 -1.16
C VAL A 472 22.25 -8.80 -2.11
N VAL A 473 21.67 -7.60 -2.23
CA VAL A 473 20.50 -7.37 -3.08
C VAL A 473 20.89 -6.72 -4.41
N THR A 474 20.38 -7.28 -5.51
CA THR A 474 20.38 -6.66 -6.83
C THR A 474 18.94 -6.35 -7.26
N LEU A 475 18.69 -5.11 -7.68
CA LEU A 475 17.37 -4.64 -8.09
C LEU A 475 17.24 -4.66 -9.61
N PHE A 476 16.19 -5.30 -10.11
CA PHE A 476 15.81 -5.33 -11.51
C PHE A 476 14.50 -4.56 -11.67
N ARG A 477 14.60 -3.34 -12.19
CA ARG A 477 13.47 -2.40 -12.27
C ARG A 477 12.84 -2.43 -13.66
N GLN A 478 11.53 -2.33 -13.73
CA GLN A 478 10.87 -1.94 -14.96
C GLN A 478 11.30 -0.52 -15.36
N ALA A 479 11.54 -0.30 -16.65
CA ALA A 479 11.71 1.04 -17.20
C ALA A 479 10.36 1.78 -17.21
N ALA A 480 10.37 3.11 -17.22
CA ALA A 480 9.13 3.91 -17.22
C ALA A 480 8.19 3.60 -18.40
N THR A 481 8.73 3.11 -19.52
CA THR A 481 7.97 2.75 -20.72
C THR A 481 7.52 1.28 -20.77
N GLU A 482 8.03 0.43 -19.87
CA GLU A 482 7.66 -0.99 -19.85
C GLU A 482 6.25 -1.15 -19.27
N THR A 483 5.42 -1.92 -19.97
CA THR A 483 4.02 -2.21 -19.58
C THR A 483 3.84 -3.66 -19.11
N ASP A 484 4.89 -4.48 -19.24
CA ASP A 484 4.94 -5.86 -18.77
C ASP A 484 6.32 -6.20 -18.20
N TRP A 485 6.48 -7.45 -17.75
CA TRP A 485 7.70 -7.92 -17.09
C TRP A 485 8.74 -8.51 -18.05
N SER A 486 8.47 -8.57 -19.35
CA SER A 486 9.32 -9.29 -20.32
C SER A 486 10.74 -8.71 -20.37
N GLY A 487 10.88 -7.39 -20.40
CA GLY A 487 12.19 -6.72 -20.41
C GLY A 487 12.98 -6.94 -19.12
N VAL A 488 12.30 -6.90 -17.96
CA VAL A 488 12.91 -7.23 -16.66
C VAL A 488 13.41 -8.67 -16.66
N VAL A 489 12.59 -9.62 -17.10
CA VAL A 489 12.93 -11.04 -17.13
C VAL A 489 14.08 -11.32 -18.10
N ALA A 490 14.15 -10.64 -19.24
CA ALA A 490 15.28 -10.75 -20.16
C ALA A 490 16.61 -10.32 -19.49
N ARG A 491 16.60 -9.21 -18.73
CA ARG A 491 17.76 -8.75 -17.96
C ARG A 491 18.14 -9.73 -16.84
N VAL A 492 17.15 -10.28 -16.14
CA VAL A 492 17.37 -11.33 -15.13
C VAL A 492 17.97 -12.59 -15.75
N SER A 493 17.46 -13.01 -16.92
CA SER A 493 17.96 -14.18 -17.65
C SER A 493 19.41 -14.00 -18.08
N GLN A 494 19.77 -12.82 -18.59
CA GLN A 494 21.15 -12.48 -18.95
C GLN A 494 22.08 -12.52 -17.74
N ALA A 495 21.65 -11.94 -16.62
CA ALA A 495 22.42 -11.94 -15.37
C ALA A 495 22.60 -13.36 -14.82
N LEU A 496 21.57 -14.21 -14.87
CA LEU A 496 21.63 -15.58 -14.39
C LEU A 496 22.58 -16.43 -15.23
N SER A 497 22.55 -16.28 -16.55
CA SER A 497 23.51 -16.93 -17.46
C SER A 497 24.95 -16.53 -17.15
N ALA A 498 25.19 -15.26 -16.85
CA ALA A 498 26.52 -14.77 -16.46
C ALA A 498 26.98 -15.35 -15.11
N MET A 499 26.11 -15.37 -14.09
CA MET A 499 26.40 -15.99 -12.78
C MET A 499 26.68 -17.49 -12.89
N ARG A 500 26.02 -18.19 -13.81
CA ARG A 500 26.28 -19.63 -14.04
C ARG A 500 27.63 -19.89 -14.71
N ALA A 501 28.17 -18.91 -15.45
CA ALA A 501 29.43 -19.05 -16.17
C ALA A 501 30.68 -18.80 -15.29
N THR A 502 30.50 -18.18 -14.13
CA THR A 502 31.52 -18.00 -13.08
C THR A 502 31.53 -19.17 -12.12
#